data_AF-A0A7S2Q5J4-F1
#
_entry.id   AF-A0A7S2Q5J4-F1
#
_cell.length_a   1.000
_cell.length_b   1.000
_cell.length_c   1.000
_cell.angle_alpha   90.00
_cell.angle_beta   90.00
_cell.angle_gamma   90.00
#
_symmetry.space_group_name_H-M   'P 1'
#
loop_
_entity.id
_entity.type
_entity.pdbx_description
1 polymer ?
#
loop_
_entity_poly.entity_id
_entity_poly.type
_entity_poly.pdbx_seq_one_letter_code
_entity_poly.pdbx_strand_id
1 'polypeptide(L)'
;VVFYSYCHNSDAMTRWRELLSGSGNTVEFIQLDPSAPANSRTNPLPVQIEYGLHHTKMFLTGYDEIVAGSTNSMIRVAVHTSNLLRGDNEMKANGAYTQNFPLKQSRASHNVSKRMKSDDTEPKCLFEVDMARYLESYGYTRRQQWYPTTTSLRDKSVGSSRGLSSGEFSLPELIRQYDYSSAYAVLIPSIPGRHKIDAYHNFGYLKLRKA
;
A
#
# COMPACT_ATOMS: atom_id res chain seq x y z
N VAL A 1 11.27 -1.04 3.51
CA VAL A 1 10.14 -1.54 4.35
C VAL A 1 9.61 -0.40 5.19
N VAL A 2 8.30 -0.16 5.21
CA VAL A 2 7.70 0.90 6.03
C VAL A 2 6.73 0.26 7.00
N PHE A 3 6.93 0.49 8.30
CA PHE A 3 6.03 0.05 9.36
C PHE A 3 5.26 1.23 9.92
N TYR A 4 3.94 1.05 10.07
CA TYR A 4 3.08 1.97 10.80
C TYR A 4 2.69 1.34 12.12
N SER A 5 2.88 2.04 13.23
CA SER A 5 2.49 1.55 14.56
C SER A 5 2.14 2.69 15.51
N TYR A 6 1.38 2.40 16.56
CA TYR A 6 1.13 3.36 17.65
C TYR A 6 2.31 3.42 18.64
N CYS A 7 2.96 2.28 18.89
CA CYS A 7 4.07 2.17 19.83
C CYS A 7 5.37 1.70 19.16
N HIS A 8 6.49 2.04 19.80
CA HIS A 8 7.82 1.59 19.40
C HIS A 8 8.25 0.40 20.26
N ASN A 9 8.63 -0.69 19.61
CA ASN A 9 9.37 -1.78 20.23
C ASN A 9 10.83 -1.63 19.82
N SER A 10 11.65 -1.06 20.70
CA SER A 10 13.06 -0.74 20.44
C SER A 10 13.83 -1.95 19.92
N ASP A 11 13.64 -3.10 20.55
CA ASP A 11 14.40 -4.32 20.25
C ASP A 11 14.03 -4.87 18.87
N ALA A 12 12.73 -4.90 18.55
CA ALA A 12 12.26 -5.30 17.23
C ALA A 12 12.76 -4.32 16.14
N MET A 13 12.72 -3.02 16.42
CA MET A 13 13.20 -1.99 15.49
C MET A 13 14.71 -2.12 15.24
N THR A 14 15.50 -2.38 16.29
CA THR A 14 16.94 -2.61 16.17
C THR A 14 17.24 -3.85 15.33
N ARG A 15 16.58 -4.98 15.60
CA ARG A 15 16.74 -6.21 14.81
C ARG A 15 16.43 -6.00 13.33
N TRP A 16 15.39 -5.25 13.00
CA TRP A 16 15.06 -4.91 11.61
C TRP A 16 16.12 -4.05 10.94
N ARG A 17 16.70 -3.09 11.66
CA ARG A 17 17.80 -2.26 11.13
C ARG A 17 19.06 -3.10 10.92
N GLU A 18 19.40 -3.97 11.86
CA GLU A 18 20.53 -4.89 11.76
C GLU A 18 20.37 -5.84 10.56
N LEU A 19 19.17 -6.42 10.40
CA LEU A 19 18.85 -7.34 9.29
C LEU A 19 19.06 -6.70 7.91
N LEU A 20 18.81 -5.39 7.79
CA LEU A 20 18.91 -4.66 6.52
C LEU A 20 20.25 -3.94 6.35
N SER A 21 21.09 -3.91 7.38
CA SER A 21 22.42 -3.29 7.33
C SER A 21 23.25 -3.94 6.22
N GLY A 22 23.83 -3.11 5.34
CA GLY A 22 24.64 -3.58 4.20
C GLY A 22 23.85 -4.17 3.02
N SER A 23 22.52 -4.33 3.12
CA SER A 23 21.70 -4.89 2.04
C SER A 23 21.33 -3.89 0.94
N GLY A 24 21.52 -2.59 1.18
CA GLY A 24 21.01 -1.50 0.33
C GLY A 24 19.52 -1.20 0.52
N ASN A 25 18.78 -2.04 1.25
CA ASN A 25 17.37 -1.81 1.58
C ASN A 25 17.21 -0.89 2.80
N THR A 26 16.10 -0.18 2.85
CA THR A 26 15.76 0.73 3.97
C THR A 26 14.65 0.16 4.84
N VAL A 27 14.61 0.57 6.11
CA VAL A 27 13.45 0.39 6.99
C VAL A 27 13.06 1.69 7.67
N GLU A 28 11.77 1.97 7.70
CA GLU A 28 11.17 3.12 8.37
C GLU A 28 10.09 2.67 9.33
N PHE A 29 10.01 3.39 10.45
CA PHE A 29 9.01 3.19 11.48
C PHE A 29 8.28 4.52 11.67
N ILE A 30 7.02 4.55 11.26
CA ILE A 30 6.16 5.73 11.31
C ILE A 30 5.18 5.54 12.45
N GLN A 31 5.27 6.42 13.44
CA GLN A 31 4.31 6.43 14.53
C GLN A 31 3.05 7.17 14.10
N LEU A 32 1.89 6.55 14.30
CA LEU A 32 0.59 7.19 14.09
C LEU A 32 -0.15 7.31 15.41
N ASP A 33 -0.47 8.53 15.78
CA ASP A 33 -1.22 8.87 16.98
C ASP A 33 -2.32 9.88 16.62
N PRO A 34 -3.57 9.42 16.41
CA PRO A 34 -4.71 10.30 16.12
C PRO A 34 -5.02 11.32 17.25
N SER A 35 -4.50 11.11 18.45
CA SER A 35 -4.67 12.01 19.60
C SER A 35 -3.62 13.12 19.62
N ALA A 36 -2.57 13.06 18.79
CA ALA A 36 -1.61 14.15 18.65
C ALA A 36 -2.23 15.36 17.91
N PRO A 37 -1.68 16.58 18.06
CA PRO A 37 -2.19 17.77 17.37
C PRO A 37 -2.35 17.55 15.86
N ALA A 38 -3.40 18.12 15.27
CA ALA A 38 -3.67 18.00 13.84
C ALA A 38 -2.48 18.47 12.98
N ASN A 39 -2.24 17.80 11.85
CA ASN A 39 -1.12 18.04 10.93
C ASN A 39 0.27 17.95 11.60
N SER A 40 0.40 17.21 12.68
CA SER A 40 1.69 16.92 13.31
C SER A 40 2.39 15.73 12.65
N ARG A 41 3.64 15.48 13.05
CA ARG A 41 4.43 14.35 12.52
C ARG A 41 3.76 12.98 12.72
N THR A 42 3.03 12.80 13.82
CA THR A 42 2.36 11.54 14.17
C THR A 42 0.86 11.57 13.91
N ASN A 43 0.28 12.75 13.65
CA ASN A 43 -1.11 12.90 13.19
C ASN A 43 -1.14 13.66 11.85
N PRO A 44 -1.09 12.96 10.70
CA PRO A 44 -1.13 13.58 9.38
C PRO A 44 -2.51 14.17 9.03
N LEU A 45 -3.52 14.01 9.89
CA LEU A 45 -4.89 14.39 9.60
C LEU A 45 -5.16 15.84 10.05
N PRO A 46 -6.10 16.54 9.38
CA PRO A 46 -6.47 17.90 9.73
C PRO A 46 -7.37 17.97 10.98
N VAL A 47 -7.54 16.86 11.69
CA VAL A 47 -8.36 16.76 12.89
C VAL A 47 -7.66 15.91 13.94
N GLN A 48 -7.76 16.35 15.18
CA GLN A 48 -7.39 15.56 16.34
C GLN A 48 -8.61 14.77 16.81
N ILE A 49 -8.46 13.46 16.97
CA ILE A 49 -9.54 12.58 17.46
C ILE A 49 -9.04 11.92 18.73
N GLU A 50 -9.54 12.40 19.86
CA GLU A 50 -9.31 11.81 21.16
C GLU A 50 -9.73 10.33 21.13
N TYR A 51 -8.89 9.45 21.67
CA TYR A 51 -9.09 7.99 21.71
C TYR A 51 -9.01 7.27 20.35
N GLY A 52 -8.53 7.92 19.29
CA GLY A 52 -8.31 7.24 18.01
C GLY A 52 -7.16 6.23 18.07
N LEU A 53 -7.32 5.10 17.38
CA LEU A 53 -6.31 4.03 17.29
C LEU A 53 -6.01 3.68 15.83
N HIS A 54 -4.76 3.36 15.53
CA HIS A 54 -4.38 2.73 14.27
C HIS A 54 -4.56 1.21 14.39
N HIS A 55 -5.63 0.68 13.79
CA HIS A 55 -6.04 -0.72 13.99
C HIS A 55 -5.83 -1.62 12.77
N THR A 56 -5.46 -1.02 11.63
CA THR A 56 -5.27 -1.73 10.36
C THR A 56 -4.07 -2.65 10.42
N LYS A 57 -4.26 -3.84 9.88
CA LYS A 57 -3.28 -4.92 9.81
C LYS A 57 -3.21 -5.37 8.36
N MET A 58 -2.19 -4.90 7.67
CA MET A 58 -2.07 -5.06 6.23
C MET A 58 -0.60 -5.16 5.81
N PHE A 59 -0.32 -6.05 4.87
CA PHE A 59 0.93 -6.08 4.13
C PHE A 59 0.70 -5.71 2.67
N LEU A 60 1.59 -4.86 2.16
CA LEU A 60 1.70 -4.51 0.75
C LEU A 60 3.10 -4.92 0.31
N THR A 61 3.19 -6.01 -0.45
CA THR A 61 4.48 -6.62 -0.80
C THR A 61 4.60 -6.74 -2.29
N GLY A 62 5.43 -5.90 -2.91
CA GLY A 62 5.88 -6.04 -4.28
C GLY A 62 6.92 -7.14 -4.41
N TYR A 63 6.84 -7.91 -5.49
CA TYR A 63 7.76 -8.99 -5.81
C TYR A 63 7.74 -9.27 -7.31
N ASP A 64 8.76 -9.96 -7.81
CA ASP A 64 8.81 -10.43 -9.19
C ASP A 64 8.47 -11.93 -9.23
N GLU A 65 7.66 -12.35 -10.20
CA GLU A 65 7.25 -13.73 -10.41
C GLU A 65 7.55 -14.16 -11.85
N ILE A 66 8.19 -15.32 -12.03
CA ILE A 66 8.47 -15.88 -13.36
C ILE A 66 7.26 -16.71 -13.78
N VAL A 67 6.52 -16.25 -14.80
CA VAL A 67 5.38 -16.96 -15.36
C VAL A 67 5.64 -17.19 -16.85
N ALA A 68 5.59 -18.44 -17.29
CA ALA A 68 5.84 -18.84 -18.68
C ALA A 68 7.16 -18.28 -19.26
N GLY A 69 8.23 -18.28 -18.46
CA GLY A 69 9.55 -17.78 -18.86
C GLY A 69 9.70 -16.25 -18.90
N SER A 70 8.67 -15.50 -18.52
CA SER A 70 8.70 -14.04 -18.42
C SER A 70 8.61 -13.58 -16.97
N THR A 71 9.46 -12.63 -16.59
CA THR A 71 9.39 -11.97 -15.27
C THR A 71 8.24 -10.97 -15.25
N ASN A 72 7.34 -11.11 -14.28
CA ASN A 72 6.22 -10.21 -14.06
C ASN A 72 6.35 -9.58 -12.67
N SER A 73 6.33 -8.25 -12.60
CA SER A 73 6.24 -7.55 -11.33
C SER A 73 4.79 -7.61 -10.81
N MET A 74 4.66 -8.01 -9.55
CA MET A 74 3.40 -8.25 -8.85
C MET A 74 3.37 -7.44 -7.56
N ILE A 75 2.17 -7.20 -7.03
CA ILE A 75 1.95 -6.80 -5.65
C ILE A 75 1.01 -7.78 -4.96
N ARG A 76 1.40 -8.25 -3.78
CA ARG A 76 0.51 -8.94 -2.85
C ARG A 76 -0.12 -7.93 -1.92
N VAL A 77 -1.44 -7.92 -1.88
CA VAL A 77 -2.21 -7.27 -0.83
C VAL A 77 -2.67 -8.35 0.15
N ALA A 78 -2.30 -8.21 1.42
CA ALA A 78 -2.76 -9.07 2.49
C ALA A 78 -3.40 -8.23 3.59
N VAL A 79 -4.71 -8.40 3.84
CA VAL A 79 -5.42 -7.77 4.96
C VAL A 79 -5.76 -8.85 5.97
N HIS A 80 -5.36 -8.66 7.23
CA HIS A 80 -5.46 -9.69 8.26
C HIS A 80 -5.93 -9.15 9.61
N THR A 81 -6.15 -10.03 10.59
CA THR A 81 -6.66 -9.65 11.93
C THR A 81 -5.62 -9.74 13.05
N SER A 82 -4.52 -10.45 12.81
CA SER A 82 -3.48 -10.69 13.82
C SER A 82 -2.56 -9.48 14.04
N ASN A 83 -2.27 -9.10 15.29
CA ASN A 83 -1.13 -8.23 15.55
C ASN A 83 0.19 -8.99 15.27
N LEU A 84 1.29 -8.26 15.08
CA LEU A 84 2.61 -8.89 14.84
C LEU A 84 3.27 -9.35 16.15
N LEU A 85 2.52 -10.14 16.92
CA LEU A 85 2.92 -10.69 18.22
C LEU A 85 2.76 -12.20 18.21
N ARG A 86 3.70 -12.90 18.87
CA ARG A 86 3.69 -14.36 18.95
C ARG A 86 2.35 -14.92 19.43
N GLY A 87 1.82 -14.39 20.53
CA GLY A 87 0.56 -14.86 21.12
C GLY A 87 -0.65 -14.70 20.19
N ASP A 88 -0.69 -13.63 19.39
CA ASP A 88 -1.77 -13.46 18.41
C ASP A 88 -1.66 -14.46 17.25
N ASN A 89 -0.43 -14.76 16.80
CA ASN A 89 -0.20 -15.64 15.66
C ASN A 89 -0.24 -17.13 16.00
N GLU A 90 0.12 -17.52 17.23
CA GLU A 90 0.20 -18.93 17.65
C GLU A 90 -1.05 -19.40 18.41
N MET A 91 -1.75 -18.51 19.12
CA MET A 91 -2.76 -18.89 20.12
C MET A 91 -4.17 -18.37 19.83
N LYS A 92 -4.40 -17.76 18.65
CA LYS A 92 -5.72 -17.22 18.27
C LYS A 92 -6.12 -17.66 16.88
N ALA A 93 -7.42 -17.87 16.68
CA ALA A 93 -8.00 -17.93 15.36
C ALA A 93 -7.94 -16.53 14.73
N ASN A 94 -7.36 -16.42 13.54
CA ASN A 94 -7.24 -15.18 12.79
C ASN A 94 -7.77 -15.37 11.37
N GLY A 95 -8.19 -14.26 10.77
CA GLY A 95 -8.54 -14.19 9.35
C GLY A 95 -7.44 -13.49 8.54
N ALA A 96 -7.29 -13.92 7.29
CA ALA A 96 -6.46 -13.24 6.31
C ALA A 96 -7.11 -13.32 4.92
N TYR A 97 -7.27 -12.17 4.28
CA TYR A 97 -7.49 -12.05 2.85
C TYR A 97 -6.13 -11.84 2.18
N THR A 98 -5.85 -12.58 1.12
CA THR A 98 -4.63 -12.43 0.33
C THR A 98 -4.94 -12.52 -1.16
N GLN A 99 -4.44 -11.56 -1.94
CA GLN A 99 -4.53 -11.59 -3.40
C GLN A 99 -3.31 -10.91 -4.02
N ASN A 100 -2.87 -11.45 -5.17
CA ASN A 100 -1.79 -10.89 -5.97
C ASN A 100 -2.38 -10.13 -7.17
N PHE A 101 -1.76 -9.00 -7.51
CA PHE A 101 -2.16 -8.14 -8.62
C PHE A 101 -0.95 -7.85 -9.51
N PRO A 102 -1.04 -8.06 -10.83
CA PRO A 102 0.07 -7.81 -11.74
C PRO A 102 0.26 -6.32 -12.00
N LEU A 103 1.43 -5.93 -12.48
CA LEU A 103 1.65 -4.59 -13.03
C LEU A 103 0.69 -4.34 -14.20
N LYS A 104 0.13 -3.12 -14.30
CA LYS A 104 -0.66 -2.72 -15.47
C LYS A 104 0.19 -2.84 -16.72
N GLN A 105 -0.39 -3.42 -17.77
CA GLN A 105 0.26 -3.41 -19.08
C GLN A 105 0.32 -1.96 -19.56
N SER A 106 1.51 -1.49 -19.97
CA SER A 106 1.63 -0.25 -20.70
C SER A 106 0.76 -0.38 -21.95
N ARG A 107 -0.41 0.28 -21.97
CA ARG A 107 -1.15 0.49 -23.21
C ARG A 107 -0.18 1.26 -24.11
N ALA A 108 0.37 0.58 -25.13
CA ALA A 108 1.26 1.18 -26.10
C ALA A 108 0.72 2.56 -26.48
N SER A 109 1.52 3.59 -26.20
CA SER A 109 1.37 4.99 -26.57
C SER A 109 0.10 5.33 -27.35
N HIS A 110 -1.02 5.46 -26.65
CA HIS A 110 -2.12 6.29 -27.12
C HIS A 110 -2.16 7.54 -26.25
N ASN A 111 -1.35 8.50 -26.69
CA ASN A 111 -1.44 9.93 -26.38
C ASN A 111 -1.55 10.29 -24.89
N VAL A 112 -0.40 10.25 -24.19
CA VAL A 112 -0.22 10.86 -22.87
C VAL A 112 -0.63 12.34 -22.85
N SER A 113 -0.58 13.03 -24.00
CA SER A 113 -1.01 14.43 -24.15
C SER A 113 -2.52 14.65 -24.28
N LYS A 114 -3.36 13.61 -24.36
CA LYS A 114 -4.83 13.76 -24.44
C LYS A 114 -5.59 13.37 -23.16
N ARG A 115 -4.89 12.91 -22.12
CA ARG A 115 -5.50 12.50 -20.85
C ARG A 115 -5.78 13.61 -19.84
N MET A 116 -5.44 14.87 -20.15
CA MET A 116 -5.86 16.03 -19.35
C MET A 116 -7.28 16.53 -19.69
N LYS A 117 -7.94 15.98 -20.71
CA LYS A 117 -9.34 16.25 -21.05
C LYS A 117 -10.01 15.01 -21.66
N SER A 118 -10.13 13.94 -20.87
CA SER A 118 -11.09 12.88 -21.18
C SER A 118 -11.89 12.58 -19.92
N ASP A 119 -13.16 12.93 -20.01
CA ASP A 119 -14.33 12.51 -19.24
C ASP A 119 -14.16 11.27 -18.33
N ASP A 120 -14.83 11.33 -17.17
CA ASP A 120 -14.80 10.40 -16.02
C ASP A 120 -15.37 8.99 -16.32
N THR A 121 -15.25 8.49 -17.56
CA THR A 121 -16.10 7.40 -18.08
C THR A 121 -15.48 6.00 -18.12
N GLU A 122 -14.20 5.80 -17.75
CA GLU A 122 -13.74 4.43 -17.44
C GLU A 122 -14.08 4.09 -15.98
N PRO A 123 -14.83 2.99 -15.70
CA PRO A 123 -15.12 2.57 -14.35
C PRO A 123 -13.80 2.19 -13.68
N LYS A 124 -13.29 3.10 -12.83
CA LYS A 124 -12.11 2.83 -12.01
C LYS A 124 -12.44 1.67 -11.08
N CYS A 125 -11.55 0.68 -11.00
CA CYS A 125 -11.70 -0.42 -10.04
C CYS A 125 -11.85 0.17 -8.62
N LEU A 126 -12.98 -0.10 -7.97
CA LEU A 126 -13.29 0.48 -6.66
C LEU A 126 -12.23 0.10 -5.62
N PHE A 127 -11.72 -1.15 -5.67
CA PHE A 127 -10.65 -1.61 -4.80
C PHE A 127 -9.40 -0.74 -4.93
N GLU A 128 -8.96 -0.43 -6.16
CA GLU A 128 -7.81 0.45 -6.42
C GLU A 128 -8.05 1.86 -5.86
N VAL A 129 -9.22 2.42 -6.15
CA VAL A 129 -9.60 3.78 -5.72
C VAL A 129 -9.63 3.89 -4.21
N ASP A 130 -10.26 2.92 -3.54
CA ASP A 130 -10.39 2.91 -2.09
C ASP A 130 -9.04 2.64 -1.40
N MET A 131 -8.19 1.74 -1.95
CA MET A 131 -6.85 1.48 -1.42
C MET A 131 -5.95 2.71 -1.53
N ALA A 132 -5.92 3.36 -2.70
CA ALA A 132 -5.11 4.55 -2.90
C ALA A 132 -5.56 5.69 -1.98
N ARG A 133 -6.87 5.92 -1.85
CA ARG A 133 -7.45 6.90 -0.91
C ARG A 133 -7.09 6.57 0.55
N TYR A 134 -7.13 5.29 0.92
CA TYR A 134 -6.74 4.85 2.25
C TYR A 134 -5.27 5.15 2.57
N LEU A 135 -4.36 4.91 1.62
CA LEU A 135 -2.95 5.20 1.81
C LEU A 135 -2.63 6.70 1.78
N GLU A 136 -3.38 7.50 1.02
CA GLU A 136 -3.28 8.97 1.04
C GLU A 136 -3.55 9.53 2.44
N SER A 137 -4.45 8.93 3.23
CA SER A 137 -4.76 9.42 4.59
C SER A 137 -3.61 9.28 5.58
N TYR A 138 -2.57 8.51 5.26
CA TYR A 138 -1.38 8.39 6.10
C TYR A 138 -0.44 9.59 5.97
N GLY A 139 -0.62 10.47 4.97
CA GLY A 139 0.23 11.63 4.75
C GLY A 139 1.71 11.27 4.55
N TYR A 140 2.02 10.06 4.11
CA TYR A 140 3.39 9.61 3.92
C TYR A 140 3.98 10.20 2.63
N THR A 141 4.89 11.17 2.80
CA THR A 141 5.42 11.98 1.70
C THR A 141 6.69 11.42 1.07
N ARG A 142 7.42 10.54 1.77
CA ARG A 142 8.67 10.00 1.25
C ARG A 142 8.37 9.09 0.07
N ARG A 143 9.00 9.40 -1.06
CA ARG A 143 8.86 8.60 -2.28
C ARG A 143 9.69 7.34 -2.15
N GLN A 144 9.15 6.25 -2.66
CA GLN A 144 9.70 4.91 -2.60
C GLN A 144 9.99 4.46 -4.03
N GLN A 145 11.08 3.73 -4.18
CA GLN A 145 11.37 2.97 -5.40
C GLN A 145 11.21 1.49 -5.06
N TRP A 146 10.48 0.74 -5.88
CA TRP A 146 10.58 -0.71 -5.83
C TRP A 146 11.93 -1.10 -6.43
N TYR A 147 12.82 -1.67 -5.62
CA TYR A 147 14.05 -2.24 -6.13
C TYR A 147 13.69 -3.49 -6.95
N PRO A 148 14.03 -3.53 -8.26
CA PRO A 148 13.94 -4.77 -9.00
C PRO A 148 14.86 -5.79 -8.31
N THR A 149 14.36 -7.01 -8.14
CA THR A 149 15.16 -8.10 -7.54
C THR A 149 16.12 -8.64 -8.60
N THR A 150 16.95 -7.79 -9.19
CA THR A 150 18.04 -8.20 -10.08
C THR A 150 19.37 -7.94 -9.42
N THR A 151 19.55 -8.56 -8.25
CA THR A 151 20.86 -8.97 -7.74
C THR A 151 21.00 -10.48 -7.95
N SER A 152 20.76 -10.96 -9.16
CA SER A 152 21.29 -12.25 -9.60
C SER A 152 21.76 -12.11 -11.02
N LEU A 153 23.09 -11.97 -11.12
CA LEU A 153 23.94 -12.17 -12.29
C LEU A 153 23.55 -11.36 -13.54
N ARG A 154 24.52 -10.59 -14.03
CA ARG A 154 24.49 -9.97 -15.35
C ARG A 154 24.29 -11.05 -16.41
N ASP A 155 23.05 -11.34 -16.78
CA ASP A 155 22.76 -11.94 -18.06
C ASP A 155 21.97 -10.94 -18.90
N LYS A 156 22.70 -10.26 -19.79
CA LYS A 156 22.19 -9.19 -20.67
C LYS A 156 21.35 -9.75 -21.82
N SER A 157 20.88 -10.99 -21.74
CA SER A 157 20.41 -11.76 -22.90
C SER A 157 18.94 -12.15 -22.87
N VAL A 158 18.16 -11.81 -21.84
CA VAL A 158 16.72 -12.13 -21.79
C VAL A 158 15.88 -10.86 -21.86
N GLY A 159 14.94 -10.85 -22.80
CA GLY A 159 14.28 -9.68 -23.36
C GLY A 159 13.49 -8.78 -22.41
N SER A 160 13.17 -7.58 -22.93
CA SER A 160 12.29 -6.52 -22.41
C SER A 160 11.58 -6.86 -21.10
N SER A 161 12.24 -6.60 -19.97
CA SER A 161 11.66 -6.77 -18.65
C SER A 161 10.52 -5.76 -18.44
N ARG A 162 9.31 -6.28 -18.15
CA ARG A 162 8.12 -5.49 -17.78
C ARG A 162 8.21 -5.03 -16.32
N GLY A 163 9.33 -4.40 -15.96
CA GLY A 163 9.59 -3.91 -14.62
C GLY A 163 8.94 -2.56 -14.36
N LEU A 164 8.75 -2.23 -13.08
CA LEU A 164 8.43 -0.87 -12.65
C LEU A 164 9.49 0.11 -13.17
N SER A 165 9.06 1.30 -13.60
CA SER A 165 9.99 2.35 -14.02
C SER A 165 10.96 2.69 -12.88
N SER A 166 12.18 3.11 -13.20
CA SER A 166 13.22 3.51 -12.24
C SER A 166 12.91 4.80 -11.46
N GLY A 167 11.67 5.30 -11.51
CA GLY A 167 11.24 6.49 -10.81
C GLY A 167 10.96 6.23 -9.33
N GLU A 168 11.13 7.26 -8.50
CA GLU A 168 10.57 7.28 -7.16
C GLU A 168 9.09 7.67 -7.22
N PHE A 169 8.27 7.06 -6.38
CA PHE A 169 6.81 7.25 -6.36
C PHE A 169 6.30 7.36 -4.92
N SER A 170 5.26 8.15 -4.69
CA SER A 170 4.51 8.05 -3.42
C SER A 170 3.82 6.68 -3.32
N LEU A 171 3.46 6.23 -2.10
CA LEU A 171 2.74 4.96 -1.92
C LEU A 171 1.45 4.86 -2.76
N PRO A 172 0.60 5.90 -2.83
CA PRO A 172 -0.59 5.87 -3.69
C PRO A 172 -0.25 5.78 -5.18
N GLU A 173 0.81 6.46 -5.65
CA GLU A 173 1.26 6.36 -7.04
C GLU A 173 1.79 4.95 -7.37
N LEU A 174 2.52 4.32 -6.45
CA LEU A 174 2.99 2.94 -6.59
C LEU A 174 1.84 1.96 -6.71
N ILE A 175 0.87 2.05 -5.80
CA ILE A 175 -0.30 1.17 -5.81
C ILE A 175 -1.04 1.30 -7.13
N ARG A 176 -1.22 2.52 -7.65
CA ARG A 176 -1.89 2.76 -8.94
C ARG A 176 -1.17 2.14 -10.15
N GLN A 177 0.08 1.70 -10.02
CA GLN A 177 0.77 0.99 -11.12
C GLN A 177 0.25 -0.44 -11.35
N TYR A 178 -0.41 -1.05 -10.36
CA TYR A 178 -0.89 -2.42 -10.43
C TYR A 178 -2.35 -2.51 -10.89
N ASP A 179 -2.70 -3.63 -11.52
CA ASP A 179 -4.02 -3.92 -12.07
C ASP A 179 -4.86 -4.69 -11.05
N TYR A 180 -5.86 -4.00 -10.49
CA TYR A 180 -6.80 -4.55 -9.50
C TYR A 180 -8.11 -5.05 -10.11
N SER A 181 -8.22 -5.16 -11.44
CA SER A 181 -9.46 -5.60 -12.10
C SER A 181 -9.91 -7.00 -11.67
N SER A 182 -9.00 -7.84 -11.17
CA SER A 182 -9.30 -9.18 -10.64
C SER A 182 -9.73 -9.19 -9.18
N ALA A 183 -9.81 -8.04 -8.50
CA ALA A 183 -10.19 -7.99 -7.08
C ALA A 183 -11.60 -8.56 -6.87
N TYR A 184 -11.71 -9.60 -6.05
CA TYR A 184 -12.99 -10.26 -5.74
C TYR A 184 -13.60 -9.81 -4.40
N ALA A 185 -12.97 -8.85 -3.74
CA ALA A 185 -13.42 -8.26 -2.48
C ALA A 185 -13.60 -6.74 -2.63
N VAL A 186 -14.51 -6.18 -1.84
CA VAL A 186 -14.67 -4.73 -1.68
C VAL A 186 -13.89 -4.28 -0.46
N LEU A 187 -13.08 -3.22 -0.61
CA LEU A 187 -12.36 -2.63 0.51
C LEU A 187 -13.31 -1.71 1.32
N ILE A 188 -13.41 -1.95 2.62
CA ILE A 188 -14.17 -1.12 3.57
C ILE A 188 -13.19 -0.43 4.53
N PRO A 189 -12.57 0.70 4.13
CA PRO A 189 -11.60 1.37 4.97
C PRO A 189 -12.29 2.25 6.02
N SER A 190 -11.64 2.41 7.18
CA SER A 190 -11.96 3.48 8.13
C SER A 190 -10.73 4.36 8.28
N ILE A 191 -10.91 5.67 8.10
CA ILE A 191 -9.89 6.68 8.39
C ILE A 191 -10.44 7.68 9.41
N PRO A 192 -9.62 8.17 10.36
CA PRO A 192 -10.07 9.18 11.29
C PRO A 192 -10.44 10.46 10.53
N GLY A 193 -11.60 11.05 10.84
CA GLY A 193 -12.07 12.23 10.13
C GLY A 193 -13.53 12.56 10.40
N ARG A 194 -13.89 13.83 10.22
CA ARG A 194 -15.29 14.28 10.09
C ARG A 194 -15.60 14.42 8.60
N HIS A 195 -16.06 13.33 8.00
CA HIS A 195 -16.29 13.23 6.56
C HIS A 195 -17.57 13.97 6.15
N LYS A 196 -17.46 14.86 5.15
CA LYS A 196 -18.59 15.66 4.63
C LYS A 196 -19.53 14.83 3.75
N ILE A 197 -20.69 15.41 3.42
CA ILE A 197 -21.83 14.75 2.72
C ILE A 197 -21.41 14.00 1.44
N ASP A 198 -20.47 14.56 0.69
CA ASP A 198 -19.95 13.99 -0.55
C ASP A 198 -18.95 12.83 -0.34
N ALA A 199 -18.31 12.76 0.83
CA ALA A 199 -17.21 11.82 1.11
C ALA A 199 -17.51 10.76 2.17
N TYR A 200 -18.56 10.90 2.99
CA TYR A 200 -18.80 9.98 4.12
C TYR A 200 -19.08 8.53 3.71
N HIS A 201 -19.58 8.34 2.49
CA HIS A 201 -19.83 7.03 1.92
C HIS A 201 -18.56 6.27 1.52
N ASN A 202 -17.39 6.90 1.62
CA ASN A 202 -16.12 6.26 1.30
C ASN A 202 -15.55 5.45 2.47
N PHE A 203 -16.10 5.57 3.67
CA PHE A 203 -15.51 4.99 4.89
C PHE A 203 -16.52 4.30 5.81
N GLY A 204 -16.01 3.36 6.60
CA GLY A 204 -16.72 2.69 7.69
C GLY A 204 -18.03 2.03 7.28
N TYR A 205 -18.99 2.01 8.21
CA TYR A 205 -20.28 1.35 8.00
C TYR A 205 -21.11 1.99 6.87
N LEU A 206 -20.87 3.27 6.54
CA LEU A 206 -21.57 3.98 5.47
C LEU A 206 -21.09 3.57 4.07
N LYS A 207 -19.83 3.13 3.95
CA LYS A 207 -19.30 2.44 2.77
C LYS A 207 -19.88 1.04 2.67
N LEU A 208 -19.88 0.29 3.78
CA LEU A 208 -20.46 -1.06 3.83
C LEU A 208 -21.93 -1.07 3.37
N ARG A 209 -22.72 -0.08 3.78
CA ARG A 209 -24.13 0.06 3.36
C ARG A 209 -24.31 0.24 1.83
N LYS A 210 -23.28 0.66 1.11
CA LYS A 210 -23.30 0.90 -0.34
C LYS A 210 -22.62 -0.20 -1.17
N ALA A 211 -21.83 -1.05 -0.52
CA ALA A 211 -21.09 -2.13 -1.17
C ALA A 211 -22.02 -3.31 -1.48
#